data_AF-A0AB39AVQ6-F1
#
_entry.id   AF-A0AB39AVQ6-F1
#
_cell.length_a   1.000
_cell.length_b   1.000
_cell.length_c   1.000
_cell.angle_alpha   90.00
_cell.angle_beta   90.00
_cell.angle_gamma   90.00
#
_symmetry.space_group_name_H-M   'P 1'
#
loop_
_entity.id
_entity.type
_entity.pdbx_description
1 polymer ?
#
loop_
_entity_poly.entity_id
_entity_poly.type
_entity_poly.pdbx_seq_one_letter_code
_entity_poly.pdbx_strand_id
1 'polypeptide(L)'
;MKSQNSTTPHSGNNSVQPKVALIAEGGGQRGIFTAGVLDAWLEQEYDPFDLFIGTSAGSQNLTSYLARQKGYAKRLIRGLSRHKRFFQLGRGLMGKHIVDLDWYFDKTTEVNRALDFKTAKASLGDRELLITATNARDRKPYFLSPTGEGQQWRELLKASSALPFLYKQGVKLTPWLNALAANELGKTEIQSESDFYLDGGLAAPLPVREAYNRGARKIVVIRTVDEAFQAQSAWVSKLKSFVEVSGYCPKTIDYLLQHEQAYEDELAFIANPPKDVEIIQIFANQKLYSKLLGSSNDDLRFDYKLGLAAGHNYLKNHHPDQDDYKHSYIA
;
A
#
# COMPACT_ATOMS: atom_id res chain seq x y z
N MET A 1 -16.44 25.53 -63.47
CA MET A 1 -16.10 25.81 -62.05
C MET A 1 -17.01 25.01 -61.14
N LYS A 2 -16.52 23.85 -60.66
CA LYS A 2 -17.07 23.15 -59.49
C LYS A 2 -15.84 22.65 -58.71
N SER A 3 -15.49 23.35 -57.64
CA SER A 3 -14.44 22.95 -56.71
C SER A 3 -15.09 22.07 -55.64
N GLN A 4 -14.61 20.83 -55.53
CA GLN A 4 -14.92 19.91 -54.44
C GLN A 4 -13.99 20.26 -53.26
N ASN A 5 -14.57 20.68 -52.13
CA ASN A 5 -13.84 20.76 -50.87
C ASN A 5 -13.77 19.35 -50.27
N SER A 6 -12.58 18.74 -50.32
CA SER A 6 -12.22 17.55 -49.58
C SER A 6 -11.97 17.93 -48.11
N THR A 7 -12.89 17.57 -47.23
CA THR A 7 -12.67 17.57 -45.78
C THR A 7 -11.87 16.34 -45.39
N THR A 8 -10.58 16.52 -45.11
CA THR A 8 -9.75 15.53 -44.42
C THR A 8 -10.19 15.44 -42.95
N PRO A 9 -10.44 14.24 -42.40
CA PRO A 9 -10.72 14.09 -40.98
C PRO A 9 -9.40 14.27 -40.20
N HIS A 10 -9.39 15.21 -39.25
CA HIS A 10 -8.37 15.28 -38.21
C HIS A 10 -8.43 14.00 -37.38
N SER A 11 -7.53 13.06 -37.64
CA SER A 11 -7.20 11.97 -36.73
C SER A 11 -6.46 12.58 -35.54
N GLY A 12 -7.22 12.90 -34.49
CA GLY A 12 -6.67 13.23 -33.18
C GLY A 12 -6.09 11.96 -32.55
N ASN A 13 -4.82 11.69 -32.81
CA ASN A 13 -4.03 10.75 -32.01
C ASN A 13 -3.80 11.39 -30.63
N ASN A 14 -4.79 11.27 -29.74
CA ASN A 14 -4.57 11.47 -28.30
C ASN A 14 -3.77 10.27 -27.80
N SER A 15 -2.46 10.27 -28.02
CA SER A 15 -1.55 9.37 -27.29
C SER A 15 -1.59 9.81 -25.83
N VAL A 16 -2.44 9.17 -25.03
CA VAL A 16 -2.44 9.34 -23.57
C VAL A 16 -1.03 9.07 -23.09
N GLN A 17 -0.42 10.05 -22.42
CA GLN A 17 0.93 9.90 -21.86
C GLN A 17 0.95 8.68 -20.93
N PRO A 18 1.99 7.85 -20.97
CA PRO A 18 2.03 6.65 -20.13
C PRO A 18 2.05 7.02 -18.65
N LYS A 19 1.18 6.41 -17.84
CA LYS A 19 1.09 6.72 -16.41
C LYS A 19 2.34 6.28 -15.64
N VAL A 20 2.73 7.07 -14.63
CA VAL A 20 3.74 6.71 -13.63
C VAL A 20 3.03 6.25 -12.35
N ALA A 21 3.30 5.03 -11.91
CA ALA A 21 2.69 4.47 -10.70
C ALA A 21 3.69 4.39 -9.53
N LEU A 22 3.19 4.63 -8.32
CA LEU A 22 3.86 4.36 -7.06
C LEU A 22 3.11 3.29 -6.28
N ILE A 23 3.81 2.20 -5.97
CA ILE A 23 3.31 1.10 -5.17
C ILE A 23 4.06 1.08 -3.83
N ALA A 24 3.31 1.01 -2.73
CA ALA A 24 3.86 0.86 -1.39
C ALA A 24 3.39 -0.46 -0.76
N GLU A 25 4.34 -1.37 -0.53
CA GLU A 25 4.08 -2.66 0.10
C GLU A 25 3.62 -2.50 1.56
N GLY A 26 2.78 -3.43 2.02
CA GLY A 26 2.45 -3.59 3.43
C GLY A 26 3.59 -4.17 4.27
N GLY A 27 3.35 -4.37 5.56
CA GLY A 27 4.36 -4.96 6.46
C GLY A 27 4.31 -4.51 7.92
N GLY A 28 3.21 -3.87 8.35
CA GLY A 28 3.07 -3.35 9.71
C GLY A 28 4.15 -2.32 10.02
N GLN A 29 4.94 -2.54 11.08
CA GLN A 29 5.97 -1.57 11.47
C GLN A 29 7.15 -1.50 10.49
N ARG A 30 7.32 -2.47 9.58
CA ARG A 30 8.29 -2.37 8.47
C ARG A 30 7.99 -1.23 7.50
N GLY A 31 6.74 -0.75 7.48
CA GLY A 31 6.37 0.47 6.76
C GLY A 31 7.12 1.72 7.23
N ILE A 32 7.91 1.65 8.31
CA ILE A 32 8.81 2.72 8.72
C ILE A 32 9.91 3.00 7.68
N PHE A 33 10.34 1.97 6.94
CA PHE A 33 11.26 2.12 5.83
C PHE A 33 10.63 2.97 4.72
N THR A 34 9.40 2.60 4.30
CA THR A 34 8.60 3.38 3.33
C THR A 34 8.40 4.82 3.80
N ALA A 35 8.13 5.04 5.09
CA ALA A 35 8.02 6.39 5.65
C ALA A 35 9.30 7.21 5.42
N GLY A 36 10.47 6.59 5.57
CA GLY A 36 11.76 7.24 5.29
C GLY A 36 11.93 7.58 3.81
N VAL A 37 11.60 6.65 2.91
CA VAL A 37 11.67 6.89 1.45
C VAL A 37 10.81 8.09 1.05
N LEU A 38 9.54 8.10 1.48
CA LEU A 38 8.59 9.14 1.13
C LEU A 38 8.92 10.49 1.80
N ASP A 39 9.46 10.48 3.02
CA ASP A 39 9.91 11.71 3.68
C ASP A 39 11.09 12.36 2.93
N ALA A 40 12.03 11.56 2.38
CA ALA A 40 13.12 12.07 1.54
C ALA A 40 12.59 12.68 0.23
N TRP A 41 11.51 12.14 -0.33
CA TRP A 41 10.87 12.70 -1.52
C TRP A 41 10.09 13.99 -1.22
N LEU A 42 9.41 14.07 -0.07
CA LEU A 42 8.77 15.31 0.39
C LEU A 42 9.79 16.43 0.62
N GLU A 43 11.01 16.11 1.07
CA GLU A 43 12.10 17.09 1.23
C GLU A 43 12.52 17.75 -0.09
N GLN A 44 12.33 17.07 -1.21
CA GLN A 44 12.69 17.54 -2.55
C GLN A 44 11.46 17.86 -3.40
N GLU A 45 10.27 17.93 -2.79
CA GLU A 45 8.98 18.14 -3.48
C GLU A 45 8.73 17.17 -4.65
N TYR A 46 9.37 16.01 -4.62
CA TYR A 46 9.26 15.00 -5.67
C TYR A 46 7.93 14.28 -5.54
N ASP A 47 7.05 14.37 -6.55
CA ASP A 47 5.78 13.65 -6.68
C ASP A 47 5.27 13.60 -8.14
N PRO A 48 5.93 12.83 -9.04
CA PRO A 48 5.56 12.75 -10.46
C PRO A 48 4.53 11.66 -10.77
N PHE A 49 3.88 11.08 -9.77
CA PHE A 49 3.07 9.86 -9.94
C PHE A 49 1.63 10.20 -10.32
N ASP A 50 1.02 9.41 -11.19
CA ASP A 50 -0.39 9.48 -11.60
C ASP A 50 -1.28 8.45 -10.89
N LEU A 51 -0.67 7.35 -10.42
CA LEU A 51 -1.36 6.23 -9.79
C LEU A 51 -0.63 5.80 -8.52
N PHE A 52 -1.34 5.73 -7.41
CA PHE A 52 -0.86 5.28 -6.12
C PHE A 52 -1.58 4.00 -5.74
N ILE A 53 -0.85 2.92 -5.42
CA ILE A 53 -1.46 1.71 -4.88
C ILE A 53 -0.77 1.32 -3.59
N GLY A 54 -1.53 1.32 -2.49
CA GLY A 54 -1.04 1.01 -1.17
C GLY A 54 -1.66 -0.26 -0.62
N THR A 55 -0.85 -1.04 0.09
CA THR A 55 -1.33 -2.17 0.89
C THR A 55 -1.02 -1.95 2.37
N SER A 56 -2.02 -2.02 3.25
CA SER A 56 -1.84 -1.93 4.71
C SER A 56 -1.07 -0.68 5.15
N ALA A 57 0.07 -0.84 5.82
CA ALA A 57 0.99 0.26 6.16
C ALA A 57 1.44 1.08 4.95
N GLY A 58 1.50 0.49 3.76
CA GLY A 58 1.75 1.18 2.50
C GLY A 58 0.66 2.19 2.17
N SER A 59 -0.62 1.83 2.31
CA SER A 59 -1.77 2.73 2.12
C SER A 59 -1.70 3.95 3.05
N GLN A 60 -1.31 3.71 4.31
CA GLN A 60 -1.15 4.78 5.31
C GLN A 60 0.00 5.72 4.94
N ASN A 61 1.14 5.16 4.52
CA ASN A 61 2.31 5.92 4.08
C ASN A 61 1.98 6.80 2.86
N LEU A 62 1.40 6.23 1.80
CA LEU A 62 1.00 6.97 0.60
C LEU A 62 -0.01 8.08 0.93
N THR A 63 -0.97 7.81 1.82
CA THR A 63 -1.92 8.85 2.25
C THR A 63 -1.21 9.99 2.98
N SER A 64 -0.24 9.70 3.85
CA SER A 64 0.53 10.75 4.54
C SER A 64 1.46 11.54 3.61
N TYR A 65 1.95 10.91 2.56
CA TYR A 65 2.73 11.54 1.51
C TYR A 65 1.87 12.49 0.66
N LEU A 66 0.69 12.05 0.24
CA LEU A 66 -0.31 12.90 -0.42
C LEU A 66 -0.78 14.05 0.50
N ALA A 67 -0.87 13.81 1.81
CA ALA A 67 -1.17 14.84 2.79
C ALA A 67 -0.03 15.84 3.01
N ARG A 68 1.14 15.64 2.37
CA ARG A 68 2.36 16.45 2.55
C ARG A 68 2.84 16.51 4.01
N GLN A 69 2.52 15.50 4.81
CA GLN A 69 2.85 15.48 6.23
C GLN A 69 4.13 14.71 6.51
N LYS A 70 5.27 15.32 6.19
CA LYS A 70 6.61 14.77 6.50
C LYS A 70 6.72 14.34 7.96
N GLY A 71 7.20 13.11 8.19
CA GLY A 71 7.40 12.53 9.52
C GLY A 71 6.13 12.04 10.22
N TYR A 72 4.95 12.14 9.59
CA TYR A 72 3.69 11.65 10.16
C TYR A 72 3.72 10.15 10.39
N ALA A 73 4.02 9.37 9.35
CA ALA A 73 4.06 7.91 9.43
C ALA A 73 5.11 7.43 10.45
N LYS A 74 6.29 8.06 10.45
CA LYS A 74 7.33 7.84 11.48
C LYS A 74 6.80 8.04 12.90
N ARG A 75 6.07 9.13 13.15
CA ARG A 75 5.52 9.43 14.48
C ARG A 75 4.48 8.40 14.91
N LEU A 76 3.59 7.96 14.02
CA LEU A 76 2.58 6.97 14.36
C LEU A 76 3.16 5.57 14.55
N ILE A 77 4.07 5.15 13.67
CA ILE A 77 4.72 3.84 13.80
C ILE A 77 5.57 3.80 15.08
N ARG A 78 6.39 4.83 15.35
CA ARG A 78 7.21 4.86 16.57
C ARG A 78 6.45 5.18 17.86
N GLY A 79 5.24 5.74 17.76
CA GLY A 79 4.42 6.13 18.90
C GLY A 79 3.28 5.14 19.16
N LEU A 80 2.25 5.17 18.30
CA LEU A 80 1.01 4.43 18.49
C LEU A 80 1.19 2.92 18.31
N SER A 81 1.91 2.49 17.27
CA SER A 81 2.02 1.05 16.96
C SER A 81 2.89 0.27 17.96
N ARG A 82 3.65 0.97 18.81
CA ARG A 82 4.43 0.37 19.91
C ARG A 82 3.71 0.44 21.24
N HIS A 83 2.60 1.16 21.31
CA HIS A 83 1.90 1.33 22.57
C HIS A 83 1.38 -0.04 23.02
N LYS A 84 1.58 -0.38 24.30
CA LYS A 84 1.06 -1.62 24.89
C LYS A 84 -0.46 -1.75 24.73
N ARG A 85 -1.19 -0.69 24.40
CA ARG A 85 -2.65 -0.76 24.14
C ARG A 85 -2.98 -1.18 22.71
N PHE A 86 -2.10 -0.85 21.77
CA PHE A 86 -2.23 -1.26 20.38
C PHE A 86 -1.93 -2.74 20.20
N PHE A 87 -0.86 -3.25 20.82
CA PHE A 87 -0.45 -4.65 20.68
C PHE A 87 -0.38 -5.34 22.05
N GLN A 88 -1.27 -6.32 22.27
CA GLN A 88 -1.31 -7.14 23.49
C GLN A 88 -1.52 -8.61 23.15
N LEU A 89 -0.43 -9.37 23.18
CA LEU A 89 -0.46 -10.82 22.95
C LEU A 89 -1.42 -11.56 23.91
N GLY A 90 -1.53 -11.11 25.17
CA GLY A 90 -2.42 -11.72 26.17
C GLY A 90 -3.92 -11.65 25.82
N ARG A 91 -4.35 -10.71 24.97
CA ARG A 91 -5.77 -10.61 24.53
C ARG A 91 -6.17 -11.79 23.66
N GLY A 92 -5.24 -12.35 22.90
CA GLY A 92 -5.48 -13.51 22.02
C GLY A 92 -5.90 -14.76 22.80
N LEU A 93 -5.34 -14.97 24.00
CA LEU A 93 -5.69 -16.08 24.89
C LEU A 93 -7.11 -15.97 25.47
N MET A 94 -7.65 -14.75 25.53
CA MET A 94 -9.02 -14.46 25.98
C MET A 94 -10.02 -14.35 24.82
N GLY A 95 -9.64 -14.79 23.61
CA GLY A 95 -10.48 -14.74 22.41
C GLY A 95 -10.60 -13.36 21.75
N LYS A 96 -10.03 -12.30 22.32
CA LYS A 96 -10.12 -10.89 21.86
C LYS A 96 -9.06 -10.56 20.78
N HIS A 97 -9.19 -9.40 20.12
CA HIS A 97 -8.22 -8.91 19.13
C HIS A 97 -6.85 -8.64 19.77
N ILE A 98 -5.78 -9.13 19.14
CA ILE A 98 -4.39 -8.93 19.57
C ILE A 98 -3.92 -7.51 19.23
N VAL A 99 -4.44 -6.97 18.12
CA VAL A 99 -4.26 -5.56 17.73
C VAL A 99 -5.56 -4.79 17.86
N ASP A 100 -5.44 -3.61 18.47
CA ASP A 100 -6.56 -2.69 18.66
C ASP A 100 -6.58 -1.63 17.55
N LEU A 101 -7.08 -2.02 16.37
CA LEU A 101 -7.18 -1.12 15.22
C LEU A 101 -8.19 0.00 15.45
N ASP A 102 -9.30 -0.29 16.15
CA ASP A 102 -10.26 0.73 16.58
C ASP A 102 -9.55 1.84 17.37
N TRP A 103 -8.83 1.47 18.43
CA TRP A 103 -8.09 2.43 19.23
C TRP A 103 -7.03 3.18 18.43
N TYR A 104 -6.32 2.49 17.52
CA TYR A 104 -5.30 3.13 16.69
C TYR A 104 -5.91 4.22 15.80
N PHE A 105 -6.95 3.89 15.04
CA PHE A 105 -7.58 4.82 14.11
C PHE A 105 -8.37 5.90 14.85
N ASP A 106 -8.96 5.63 16.00
CA ASP A 106 -9.54 6.65 16.88
C ASP A 106 -8.48 7.65 17.32
N LYS A 107 -7.28 7.19 17.68
CA LYS A 107 -6.17 8.10 18.04
C LYS A 107 -5.67 8.93 16.86
N THR A 108 -5.90 8.50 15.62
CA THR A 108 -5.65 9.34 14.44
C THR A 108 -6.69 10.44 14.23
N THR A 109 -7.69 10.58 15.11
CA THR A 109 -8.62 11.73 15.11
C THR A 109 -8.20 12.84 16.08
N GLU A 110 -7.21 12.58 16.96
CA GLU A 110 -6.68 13.59 17.86
C GLU A 110 -5.92 14.66 17.08
N VAL A 111 -6.08 15.95 17.42
CA VAL A 111 -5.52 17.10 16.69
C VAL A 111 -4.02 16.93 16.36
N ASN A 112 -3.21 16.43 17.29
CA ASN A 112 -1.75 16.26 17.10
C ASN A 112 -1.36 14.97 16.32
N ARG A 113 -2.33 14.18 15.91
CA ARG A 113 -2.18 12.87 15.25
C ARG A 113 -3.11 12.72 14.06
N ALA A 114 -3.80 13.79 13.67
CA ALA A 114 -4.73 13.80 12.56
C ALA A 114 -3.99 13.75 11.22
N LEU A 115 -4.43 12.82 10.38
CA LEU A 115 -4.06 12.77 8.97
C LEU A 115 -4.86 13.82 8.22
N ASP A 116 -4.18 14.70 7.48
CA ASP A 116 -4.84 15.76 6.74
C ASP A 116 -5.40 15.23 5.41
N PHE A 117 -6.59 14.63 5.48
CA PHE A 117 -7.30 14.12 4.30
C PHE A 117 -7.71 15.22 3.32
N LYS A 118 -7.84 16.48 3.77
CA LYS A 118 -8.16 17.59 2.88
C LYS A 118 -6.97 17.89 1.97
N THR A 119 -5.76 18.00 2.55
CA THR A 119 -4.53 18.15 1.78
C THR A 119 -4.25 16.91 0.93
N ALA A 120 -4.50 15.70 1.44
CA ALA A 120 -4.35 14.48 0.65
C ALA A 120 -5.24 14.48 -0.60
N LYS A 121 -6.52 14.84 -0.46
CA LYS A 121 -7.46 14.94 -1.59
C LYS A 121 -7.09 16.05 -2.56
N ALA A 122 -6.70 17.23 -2.05
CA ALA A 122 -6.29 18.36 -2.88
C ALA A 122 -5.00 18.05 -3.67
N SER A 123 -4.01 17.44 -3.01
CA SER A 123 -2.76 17.00 -3.66
C SER A 123 -3.01 15.89 -4.67
N LEU A 124 -3.90 14.94 -4.37
CA LEU A 124 -4.24 13.86 -5.30
C LEU A 124 -4.81 14.42 -6.61
N GLY A 125 -5.71 15.39 -6.56
CA GLY A 125 -6.29 16.01 -7.76
C GLY A 125 -7.02 14.99 -8.63
N ASP A 126 -6.70 14.96 -9.93
CA ASP A 126 -7.29 14.01 -10.90
C ASP A 126 -6.57 12.64 -10.93
N ARG A 127 -5.57 12.45 -10.07
CA ARG A 127 -4.78 11.22 -9.97
C ARG A 127 -5.52 10.15 -9.18
N GLU A 128 -5.05 8.90 -9.28
CA GLU A 128 -5.71 7.76 -8.64
C GLU A 128 -4.97 7.32 -7.38
N LEU A 129 -5.69 7.13 -6.27
CA LEU A 129 -5.21 6.38 -5.09
C LEU A 129 -6.09 5.15 -4.89
N LEU A 130 -5.46 3.99 -4.83
CA LEU A 130 -6.09 2.69 -4.60
C LEU A 130 -5.57 2.09 -3.29
N ILE A 131 -6.50 1.89 -2.35
CA ILE A 131 -6.26 1.21 -1.09
C ILE A 131 -6.67 -0.25 -1.28
N THR A 132 -5.72 -1.18 -1.14
CA THR A 132 -6.02 -2.60 -1.31
C THR A 132 -6.72 -3.17 -0.08
N ALA A 133 -7.66 -4.08 -0.32
CA ALA A 133 -8.31 -4.88 0.71
C ALA A 133 -8.62 -6.28 0.17
N THR A 134 -8.79 -7.26 1.06
CA THR A 134 -9.26 -8.60 0.70
C THR A 134 -10.68 -8.78 1.19
N ASN A 135 -11.61 -9.07 0.30
CA ASN A 135 -12.99 -9.35 0.70
C ASN A 135 -13.06 -10.73 1.39
N ALA A 136 -13.67 -10.79 2.57
CA ALA A 136 -13.67 -11.99 3.40
C ALA A 136 -14.59 -13.11 2.88
N ARG A 137 -15.56 -12.77 2.03
CA ARG A 137 -16.53 -13.71 1.44
C ARG A 137 -15.95 -14.40 0.21
N ASP A 138 -15.42 -13.63 -0.75
CA ASP A 138 -14.93 -14.18 -2.02
C ASP A 138 -13.39 -14.36 -2.08
N ARG A 139 -12.67 -13.85 -1.07
CA ARG A 139 -11.21 -13.85 -0.94
C ARG A 139 -10.49 -13.09 -2.04
N LYS A 140 -11.16 -12.26 -2.85
CA LYS A 140 -10.51 -11.55 -3.96
C LYS A 140 -9.87 -10.24 -3.49
N PRO A 141 -8.87 -9.74 -4.25
CA PRO A 141 -8.36 -8.40 -4.03
C PRO A 141 -9.36 -7.35 -4.51
N TYR A 142 -9.51 -6.29 -3.74
CA TYR A 142 -10.33 -5.11 -4.03
C TYR A 142 -9.44 -3.87 -3.98
N PHE A 143 -9.58 -3.01 -4.98
CA PHE A 143 -8.81 -1.76 -5.10
C PHE A 143 -9.75 -0.57 -4.86
N LEU A 144 -9.75 -0.05 -3.64
CA LEU A 144 -10.76 0.89 -3.15
C LEU A 144 -10.25 2.32 -3.23
N SER A 145 -10.94 3.18 -3.98
CA SER A 145 -10.61 4.60 -4.09
C SER A 145 -11.29 5.41 -2.99
N PRO A 146 -10.54 6.23 -2.20
CA PRO A 146 -11.14 7.06 -1.18
C PRO A 146 -11.68 8.38 -1.77
N THR A 147 -12.97 8.40 -2.14
CA THR A 147 -13.63 9.53 -2.82
C THR A 147 -14.36 10.50 -1.88
N GLY A 148 -14.72 10.02 -0.70
CA GLY A 148 -15.51 10.71 0.32
C GLY A 148 -14.69 11.51 1.33
N GLU A 149 -15.35 11.85 2.43
CA GLU A 149 -14.79 12.58 3.56
C GLU A 149 -13.81 11.74 4.39
N GLY A 150 -13.10 12.38 5.33
CA GLY A 150 -12.05 11.73 6.12
C GLY A 150 -12.49 10.46 6.88
N GLN A 151 -13.79 10.27 7.17
CA GLN A 151 -14.29 9.02 7.73
C GLN A 151 -14.11 7.84 6.77
N GLN A 152 -14.49 8.00 5.50
CA GLN A 152 -14.36 6.94 4.50
C GLN A 152 -12.89 6.57 4.30
N TRP A 153 -11.99 7.57 4.24
CA TRP A 153 -10.55 7.33 4.18
C TRP A 153 -10.06 6.48 5.36
N ARG A 154 -10.47 6.81 6.59
CA ARG A 154 -10.08 6.03 7.79
C ARG A 154 -10.61 4.61 7.74
N GLU A 155 -11.86 4.41 7.33
CA GLU A 155 -12.48 3.07 7.21
C GLU A 155 -11.74 2.20 6.19
N LEU A 156 -11.39 2.77 5.02
CA LEU A 156 -10.61 2.09 3.99
C LEU A 156 -9.19 1.74 4.46
N LEU A 157 -8.49 2.69 5.08
CA LEU A 157 -7.17 2.45 5.66
C LEU A 157 -7.20 1.38 6.76
N LYS A 158 -8.27 1.35 7.56
CA LYS A 158 -8.49 0.34 8.60
C LYS A 158 -8.75 -1.04 7.98
N ALA A 159 -9.60 -1.13 6.96
CA ALA A 159 -9.86 -2.37 6.23
C ALA A 159 -8.58 -2.94 5.63
N SER A 160 -7.79 -2.08 4.97
CA SER A 160 -6.49 -2.42 4.39
C SER A 160 -5.46 -2.93 5.41
N SER A 161 -5.66 -2.67 6.71
CA SER A 161 -4.76 -3.06 7.80
C SER A 161 -5.29 -4.21 8.67
N ALA A 162 -6.47 -4.78 8.35
CA ALA A 162 -7.21 -5.70 9.21
C ALA A 162 -6.75 -7.16 9.05
N LEU A 163 -5.60 -7.49 9.62
CA LEU A 163 -5.05 -8.86 9.56
C LEU A 163 -5.91 -9.84 10.39
N PRO A 164 -6.42 -10.96 9.83
CA PRO A 164 -7.36 -11.86 10.49
C PRO A 164 -6.88 -12.41 11.84
N PHE A 165 -5.59 -12.67 11.98
CA PHE A 165 -4.98 -13.17 13.23
C PHE A 165 -4.98 -12.14 14.35
N LEU A 166 -4.89 -10.87 13.98
CA LEU A 166 -4.73 -9.74 14.90
C LEU A 166 -6.06 -9.03 15.14
N TYR A 167 -6.94 -9.05 14.14
CA TYR A 167 -8.24 -8.40 14.08
C TYR A 167 -9.26 -9.29 13.33
N LYS A 168 -9.81 -10.27 14.05
CA LYS A 168 -10.58 -11.42 13.53
C LYS A 168 -11.83 -11.10 12.71
N GLN A 169 -12.50 -9.98 12.96
CA GLN A 169 -13.76 -9.69 12.28
C GLN A 169 -13.57 -9.03 10.92
N GLY A 170 -12.37 -8.47 10.63
CA GLY A 170 -12.23 -7.54 9.52
C GLY A 170 -13.05 -6.26 9.74
N VAL A 171 -12.99 -5.35 8.78
CA VAL A 171 -13.76 -4.12 8.81
C VAL A 171 -14.98 -4.29 7.92
N LYS A 172 -16.15 -4.10 8.50
CA LYS A 172 -17.40 -4.05 7.73
C LYS A 172 -17.40 -2.77 6.92
N LEU A 173 -17.33 -2.89 5.60
CA LEU A 173 -17.59 -1.79 4.69
C LEU A 173 -19.01 -1.96 4.18
N THR A 174 -19.78 -0.89 4.29
CA THR A 174 -21.22 -0.82 3.99
C THR A 174 -21.43 -0.14 2.63
N PRO A 175 -22.63 -0.25 2.05
CA PRO A 175 -22.93 0.25 0.71
C PRO A 175 -22.86 1.78 0.52
N TRP A 176 -22.43 2.59 1.51
CA TRP A 176 -22.15 4.02 1.28
C TRP A 176 -20.83 4.27 0.54
N LEU A 177 -20.02 3.23 0.29
CA LEU A 177 -19.12 3.25 -0.85
C LEU A 177 -19.99 3.26 -2.11
N ASN A 178 -20.51 4.45 -2.47
CA ASN A 178 -21.12 4.73 -3.77
C ASN A 178 -20.11 4.53 -4.93
N ALA A 179 -18.89 4.10 -4.63
CA ALA A 179 -17.83 3.76 -5.56
C ALA A 179 -17.60 2.25 -5.49
N LEU A 180 -17.86 1.59 -6.62
CA LEU A 180 -17.37 0.24 -6.87
C LEU A 180 -15.85 0.22 -6.67
N ALA A 181 -15.32 -0.91 -6.21
CA ALA A 181 -13.87 -1.08 -6.27
C ALA A 181 -13.43 -0.92 -7.73
N ALA A 182 -12.23 -0.39 -7.94
CA ALA A 182 -11.80 0.01 -9.26
C ALA A 182 -11.65 -1.18 -10.22
N ASN A 183 -11.58 -2.42 -9.70
CA ASN A 183 -11.60 -3.68 -10.45
C ASN A 183 -13.01 -4.29 -10.63
N GLU A 184 -14.05 -3.57 -10.20
CA GLU A 184 -15.46 -3.93 -10.35
C GLU A 184 -16.25 -2.98 -11.26
N LEU A 185 -15.62 -1.90 -11.70
CA LEU A 185 -16.17 -0.99 -12.71
C LEU A 185 -16.53 -1.79 -13.98
N GLY A 186 -17.83 -1.86 -14.30
CA GLY A 186 -18.35 -2.59 -15.46
C GLY A 186 -19.06 -3.91 -15.16
N LYS A 187 -19.18 -4.33 -13.89
CA LYS A 187 -20.03 -5.48 -13.50
C LYS A 187 -21.52 -5.09 -13.52
N THR A 188 -22.36 -5.91 -14.17
CA THR A 188 -23.80 -5.69 -14.34
C THR A 188 -24.63 -5.91 -13.07
N GLU A 189 -24.08 -6.65 -12.10
CA GLU A 189 -24.67 -6.85 -10.77
C GLU A 189 -23.87 -6.08 -9.72
N ILE A 190 -24.43 -4.96 -9.27
CA ILE A 190 -23.91 -4.21 -8.12
C ILE A 190 -24.43 -4.92 -6.87
N GLN A 191 -23.56 -5.60 -6.13
CA GLN A 191 -23.94 -6.13 -4.83
C GLN A 191 -23.96 -4.99 -3.81
N SER A 192 -25.18 -4.55 -3.48
CA SER A 192 -25.50 -3.51 -2.52
C SER A 192 -25.39 -3.96 -1.05
N GLU A 193 -24.83 -5.14 -0.79
CA GLU A 193 -24.71 -5.67 0.56
C GLU A 193 -23.37 -5.27 1.19
N SER A 194 -23.44 -4.89 2.47
CA SER A 194 -22.24 -4.68 3.27
C SER A 194 -21.43 -5.98 3.39
N ASP A 195 -20.12 -5.92 3.19
CA ASP A 195 -19.23 -7.07 3.33
C ASP A 195 -18.07 -6.75 4.29
N PHE A 196 -17.39 -7.79 4.74
CA PHE A 196 -16.23 -7.67 5.61
C PHE A 196 -14.94 -7.70 4.79
N TYR A 197 -14.05 -6.77 5.09
CA TYR A 197 -12.77 -6.63 4.41
C TYR A 197 -11.62 -6.82 5.39
N LEU A 198 -10.58 -7.47 4.90
CA LEU A 198 -9.36 -7.84 5.60
C LEU A 198 -8.18 -7.11 4.96
N ASP A 199 -7.01 -7.22 5.61
CA ASP A 199 -5.76 -6.63 5.13
C ASP A 199 -5.52 -6.99 3.66
N GLY A 200 -5.25 -5.97 2.84
CA GLY A 200 -5.07 -6.15 1.39
C GLY A 200 -3.87 -7.02 1.05
N GLY A 201 -2.93 -7.19 1.98
CA GLY A 201 -1.76 -8.04 1.84
C GLY A 201 -2.12 -9.50 1.58
N LEU A 202 -3.29 -9.97 1.99
CA LEU A 202 -3.69 -11.37 1.81
C LEU A 202 -3.91 -11.74 0.34
N ALA A 203 -4.42 -10.82 -0.47
CA ALA A 203 -4.75 -11.07 -1.89
C ALA A 203 -3.99 -10.17 -2.88
N ALA A 204 -3.50 -9.02 -2.43
CA ALA A 204 -2.75 -8.04 -3.23
C ALA A 204 -1.58 -7.45 -2.41
N PRO A 205 -0.57 -8.27 -2.07
CA PRO A 205 0.58 -7.79 -1.30
C PRO A 205 1.45 -6.79 -2.05
N LEU A 206 1.57 -6.94 -3.37
CA LEU A 206 2.46 -6.14 -4.22
C LEU A 206 1.83 -5.92 -5.62
N PRO A 207 0.76 -5.12 -5.76
CA PRO A 207 -0.13 -5.11 -6.93
C PRO A 207 0.47 -4.43 -8.19
N VAL A 208 1.59 -4.95 -8.70
CA VAL A 208 2.31 -4.42 -9.87
C VAL A 208 1.55 -4.69 -11.15
N ARG A 209 0.97 -5.90 -11.30
CA ARG A 209 0.11 -6.23 -12.44
C ARG A 209 -1.09 -5.31 -12.54
N GLU A 210 -1.69 -4.95 -11.41
CA GLU A 210 -2.82 -4.03 -11.39
C GLU A 210 -2.42 -2.63 -11.90
N ALA A 211 -1.28 -2.10 -11.47
CA ALA A 211 -0.79 -0.82 -11.98
C ALA A 211 -0.55 -0.87 -13.50
N TYR A 212 0.07 -1.95 -14.00
CA TYR A 212 0.27 -2.15 -15.44
C TYR A 212 -1.05 -2.21 -16.23
N ASN A 213 -2.03 -2.98 -15.72
CA ASN A 213 -3.36 -3.11 -16.32
C ASN A 213 -4.12 -1.78 -16.38
N ARG A 214 -3.79 -0.83 -15.48
CA ARG A 214 -4.34 0.53 -15.45
C ARG A 214 -3.63 1.54 -16.35
N GLY A 215 -2.69 1.06 -17.17
CA GLY A 215 -1.96 1.89 -18.13
C GLY A 215 -0.66 2.48 -17.60
N ALA A 216 -0.19 2.07 -16.41
CA ALA A 216 1.14 2.45 -15.95
C ALA A 216 2.21 1.81 -16.84
N ARG A 217 3.21 2.60 -17.23
CA ARG A 217 4.39 2.14 -17.98
C ARG A 217 5.70 2.49 -17.29
N LYS A 218 5.65 3.25 -16.21
CA LYS A 218 6.72 3.34 -15.23
C LYS A 218 6.14 3.03 -13.86
N ILE A 219 6.65 2.02 -13.17
CA ILE A 219 6.12 1.58 -11.88
C ILE A 219 7.26 1.58 -10.87
N VAL A 220 7.15 2.44 -9.86
CA VAL A 220 8.08 2.48 -8.73
C VAL A 220 7.46 1.70 -7.57
N VAL A 221 8.18 0.72 -7.04
CA VAL A 221 7.70 -0.19 -6.01
C VAL A 221 8.60 -0.09 -4.78
N ILE A 222 8.06 0.39 -3.66
CA ILE A 222 8.77 0.42 -2.37
C ILE A 222 8.47 -0.89 -1.63
N ARG A 223 9.50 -1.71 -1.44
CA ARG A 223 9.38 -3.02 -0.77
C ARG A 223 9.89 -2.95 0.67
N THR A 224 9.17 -3.62 1.57
CA THR A 224 9.51 -3.69 3.02
C THR A 224 10.08 -5.06 3.42
N VAL A 225 10.43 -5.87 2.42
CA VAL A 225 11.16 -7.14 2.58
C VAL A 225 12.48 -7.07 1.83
N ASP A 226 13.40 -7.97 2.15
CA ASP A 226 14.69 -8.06 1.48
C ASP A 226 14.52 -8.41 -0.02
N GLU A 227 15.45 -7.97 -0.87
CA GLU A 227 15.45 -8.28 -2.31
C GLU A 227 15.43 -9.80 -2.57
N ALA A 228 16.19 -10.54 -1.77
CA ALA A 228 16.27 -12.00 -1.83
C ALA A 228 15.09 -12.72 -1.16
N PHE A 229 14.03 -12.00 -0.75
CA PHE A 229 12.87 -12.59 -0.09
C PHE A 229 12.20 -13.62 -1.01
N GLN A 230 12.12 -14.85 -0.50
CA GLN A 230 11.34 -15.94 -1.10
C GLN A 230 10.03 -16.04 -0.32
N ALA A 231 8.90 -15.94 -1.01
CA ALA A 231 7.59 -16.06 -0.39
C ALA A 231 7.32 -17.49 0.13
N GLN A 232 7.94 -18.50 -0.46
CA GLN A 232 7.78 -19.91 -0.07
C GLN A 232 8.39 -20.18 1.31
N SER A 233 7.53 -20.27 2.32
CA SER A 233 7.96 -20.72 3.64
C SER A 233 7.94 -22.25 3.72
N ALA A 234 9.10 -22.87 3.95
CA ALA A 234 9.21 -24.32 4.15
C ALA A 234 8.36 -24.86 5.33
N TRP A 235 7.92 -23.98 6.23
CA TRP A 235 6.98 -24.29 7.30
C TRP A 235 5.53 -24.34 6.80
N VAL A 236 5.14 -23.46 5.88
CA VAL A 236 3.79 -23.43 5.28
C VAL A 236 3.57 -24.67 4.41
N SER A 237 4.59 -25.13 3.68
CA SER A 237 4.52 -26.40 2.94
C SER A 237 4.37 -27.62 3.86
N LYS A 238 5.10 -27.67 4.99
CA LYS A 238 4.92 -28.74 6.02
C LYS A 238 3.54 -28.69 6.66
N LEU A 239 3.00 -27.50 6.91
CA LEU A 239 1.66 -27.34 7.47
C LEU A 239 0.57 -27.72 6.48
N LYS A 240 0.76 -27.43 5.19
CA LYS A 240 -0.11 -27.88 4.10
C LYS A 240 -0.21 -29.41 4.08
N SER A 241 0.91 -30.12 4.16
CA SER A 241 0.91 -31.59 4.25
C SER A 241 0.21 -32.11 5.51
N PHE A 242 0.36 -31.43 6.66
CA PHE A 242 -0.33 -31.82 7.89
C PHE A 242 -1.85 -31.56 7.83
N VAL A 243 -2.28 -30.49 7.18
CA VAL A 243 -3.69 -30.15 6.96
C VAL A 243 -4.35 -31.12 5.98
N GLU A 244 -3.67 -31.46 4.89
CA GLU A 244 -4.12 -32.47 3.92
C GLU A 244 -4.31 -33.84 4.59
N VAL A 245 -3.46 -34.18 5.57
CA VAL A 245 -3.57 -35.43 6.34
C VAL A 245 -4.64 -35.37 7.44
N SER A 246 -4.86 -34.21 8.07
CA SER A 246 -5.80 -34.05 9.20
C SER A 246 -7.23 -33.71 8.78
N GLY A 247 -7.47 -33.37 7.51
CA GLY A 247 -8.80 -33.06 6.97
C GLY A 247 -9.42 -31.76 7.51
N TYR A 248 -8.72 -31.00 8.35
CA TYR A 248 -9.15 -29.73 8.92
C TYR A 248 -8.21 -28.61 8.48
N CYS A 249 -8.63 -27.82 7.48
CA CYS A 249 -7.95 -26.58 7.12
C CYS A 249 -8.59 -25.42 7.88
N PRO A 250 -7.96 -24.89 8.95
CA PRO A 250 -8.43 -23.64 9.51
C PRO A 250 -8.34 -22.55 8.44
N LYS A 251 -9.44 -21.82 8.21
CA LYS A 251 -9.59 -20.75 7.17
C LYS A 251 -8.42 -19.76 7.10
N THR A 252 -7.66 -19.64 8.18
CA THR A 252 -6.44 -18.84 8.30
C THR A 252 -5.26 -19.32 7.46
N ILE A 253 -5.13 -20.63 7.22
CA ILE A 253 -4.05 -21.20 6.40
C ILE A 253 -4.27 -20.87 4.93
N ASP A 254 -5.52 -20.95 4.47
CA ASP A 254 -5.89 -20.55 3.11
C ASP A 254 -5.47 -19.12 2.81
N TYR A 255 -5.61 -18.19 3.76
CA TYR A 255 -5.16 -16.81 3.59
C TYR A 255 -3.64 -16.66 3.49
N LEU A 256 -2.88 -17.50 4.21
CA LEU A 256 -1.41 -17.50 4.12
C LEU A 256 -0.93 -18.08 2.78
N LEU A 257 -1.51 -19.21 2.36
CA LEU A 257 -1.21 -19.82 1.06
C LEU A 257 -1.58 -18.88 -0.09
N GLN A 258 -2.72 -18.21 0.03
CA GLN A 258 -3.14 -17.20 -0.94
C GLN A 258 -2.15 -16.03 -0.98
N HIS A 259 -1.71 -15.54 0.18
CA HIS A 259 -0.71 -14.48 0.25
C HIS A 259 0.59 -14.87 -0.43
N GLU A 260 1.13 -16.07 -0.14
CA GLU A 260 2.37 -16.58 -0.76
C GLU A 260 2.22 -16.67 -2.28
N GLN A 261 1.15 -17.28 -2.77
CA GLN A 261 0.90 -17.41 -4.22
C GLN A 261 0.74 -16.04 -4.90
N ALA A 262 -0.05 -15.14 -4.32
CA ALA A 262 -0.25 -13.81 -4.86
C ALA A 262 1.07 -13.02 -4.91
N TYR A 263 1.93 -13.20 -3.90
CA TYR A 263 3.26 -12.59 -3.88
C TYR A 263 4.17 -13.14 -4.98
N GLU A 264 4.22 -14.47 -5.13
CA GLU A 264 5.01 -15.15 -6.17
C GLU A 264 4.60 -14.73 -7.57
N ASP A 265 3.31 -14.62 -7.83
CA ASP A 265 2.79 -14.18 -9.11
C ASP A 265 3.26 -12.77 -9.47
N GLU A 266 3.29 -11.84 -8.50
CA GLU A 266 3.76 -10.48 -8.70
C GLU A 266 5.28 -10.43 -8.89
N LEU A 267 6.04 -11.25 -8.15
CA LEU A 267 7.48 -11.40 -8.37
C LEU A 267 7.80 -11.97 -9.75
N ALA A 268 7.02 -12.95 -10.23
CA ALA A 268 7.18 -13.51 -11.56
C ALA A 268 6.92 -12.47 -12.65
N PHE A 269 5.92 -11.60 -12.45
CA PHE A 269 5.66 -10.47 -13.33
C PHE A 269 6.78 -9.43 -13.30
N ILE A 270 7.29 -9.07 -12.11
CA ILE A 270 8.42 -8.15 -11.96
C ILE A 270 9.69 -8.69 -12.63
N ALA A 271 9.93 -10.00 -12.54
CA ALA A 271 11.09 -10.64 -13.14
C ALA A 271 10.99 -10.72 -14.68
N ASN A 272 9.78 -10.79 -15.23
CA ASN A 272 9.52 -10.89 -16.66
C ASN A 272 8.45 -9.88 -17.12
N PRO A 273 8.73 -8.57 -17.03
CA PRO A 273 7.76 -7.55 -17.37
C PRO A 273 7.54 -7.48 -18.89
N PRO A 274 6.36 -7.04 -19.35
CA PRO A 274 6.16 -6.60 -20.72
C PRO A 274 7.21 -5.54 -21.14
N LYS A 275 7.61 -5.54 -22.42
CA LYS A 275 8.68 -4.66 -22.93
C LYS A 275 8.36 -3.16 -22.85
N ASP A 276 7.08 -2.82 -22.70
CA ASP A 276 6.60 -1.45 -22.66
C ASP A 276 6.57 -0.87 -21.24
N VAL A 277 6.88 -1.64 -20.19
CA VAL A 277 6.88 -1.17 -18.80
C VAL A 277 8.27 -1.22 -18.15
N GLU A 278 8.66 -0.10 -17.54
CA GLU A 278 9.80 0.01 -16.63
C GLU A 278 9.31 -0.23 -15.18
N ILE A 279 9.90 -1.18 -14.47
CA ILE A 279 9.63 -1.43 -13.06
C ILE A 279 10.89 -1.15 -12.24
N ILE A 280 10.81 -0.18 -11.33
CA ILE A 280 11.90 0.20 -10.43
C ILE A 280 11.54 -0.25 -9.03
N GLN A 281 12.38 -1.10 -8.43
CA GLN A 281 12.19 -1.54 -7.04
C GLN A 281 13.11 -0.77 -6.10
N ILE A 282 12.56 -0.32 -4.97
CA ILE A 282 13.29 0.33 -3.89
C ILE A 282 13.32 -0.61 -2.70
N PHE A 283 14.54 -1.01 -2.32
CA PHE A 283 14.82 -1.87 -1.18
C PHE A 283 15.69 -1.16 -0.15
N ALA A 284 15.68 -1.69 1.07
CA ALA A 284 16.74 -1.38 2.02
C ALA A 284 18.05 -2.03 1.55
N ASN A 285 19.15 -1.30 1.64
CA ASN A 285 20.49 -1.82 1.32
C ASN A 285 21.04 -2.79 2.39
N GLN A 286 20.31 -2.93 3.50
CA GLN A 286 20.61 -3.79 4.63
C GLN A 286 19.29 -4.39 5.12
N LYS A 287 19.38 -5.56 5.75
CA LYS A 287 18.23 -6.22 6.35
C LYS A 287 17.55 -5.31 7.37
N LEU A 288 16.24 -5.14 7.21
CA LEU A 288 15.40 -4.38 8.14
C LEU A 288 15.32 -5.10 9.50
N TYR A 289 15.42 -4.33 10.58
CA TYR A 289 15.30 -4.86 11.95
C TYR A 289 13.87 -4.81 12.47
N SER A 290 13.05 -3.93 11.92
CA SER A 290 11.64 -3.84 12.26
C SER A 290 10.89 -5.10 11.82
N LYS A 291 9.86 -5.42 12.59
CA LYS A 291 9.00 -6.58 12.45
C LYS A 291 7.61 -6.12 12.00
N LEU A 292 6.72 -7.09 11.78
CA LEU A 292 5.30 -6.77 11.61
C LEU A 292 4.77 -5.97 12.82
N LEU A 293 5.10 -6.42 14.04
CA LEU A 293 4.75 -5.79 15.32
C LEU A 293 5.84 -6.04 16.36
N GLY A 294 5.90 -5.18 17.39
CA GLY A 294 6.79 -5.37 18.56
C GLY A 294 8.25 -4.96 18.34
N SER A 295 8.54 -4.12 17.34
CA SER A 295 9.87 -3.57 17.08
C SER A 295 10.31 -2.60 18.17
N SER A 296 11.62 -2.56 18.43
CA SER A 296 12.21 -1.59 19.36
C SER A 296 12.16 -0.17 18.76
N ASN A 297 12.40 0.86 19.58
CA ASN A 297 12.51 2.23 19.04
C ASN A 297 13.70 2.34 18.09
N ASP A 298 14.79 1.65 18.43
CA ASP A 298 16.06 1.78 17.77
C ASP A 298 16.04 1.05 16.43
N ASP A 299 15.37 -0.10 16.36
CA ASP A 299 15.08 -0.83 15.11
C ASP A 299 14.34 0.10 14.13
N LEU A 300 13.30 0.78 14.62
CA LEU A 300 12.50 1.70 13.77
C LEU A 300 13.28 2.95 13.39
N ARG A 301 14.14 3.48 14.27
CA ARG A 301 15.00 4.62 13.93
C ARG A 301 16.05 4.23 12.89
N PHE A 302 16.59 3.03 13.00
CA PHE A 302 17.56 2.49 12.06
C PHE A 302 16.91 2.30 10.68
N ASP A 303 15.81 1.57 10.62
CA ASP A 303 15.10 1.29 9.36
C ASP A 303 14.55 2.57 8.70
N TYR A 304 14.10 3.55 9.48
CA TYR A 304 13.72 4.87 8.96
C TYR A 304 14.89 5.56 8.25
N LYS A 305 16.10 5.50 8.83
CA LYS A 305 17.31 6.07 8.21
C LYS A 305 17.70 5.34 6.94
N LEU A 306 17.55 4.01 6.90
CA LEU A 306 17.72 3.24 5.67
C LEU A 306 16.72 3.68 4.59
N GLY A 307 15.47 3.95 4.99
CA GLY A 307 14.44 4.51 4.11
C GLY A 307 14.83 5.87 3.52
N LEU A 308 15.26 6.81 4.36
CA LEU A 308 15.75 8.12 3.89
C LEU A 308 16.89 7.96 2.88
N ALA A 309 17.90 7.14 3.22
CA ALA A 309 19.03 6.88 2.34
C ALA A 309 18.61 6.27 0.99
N ALA A 310 17.68 5.32 1.00
CA ALA A 310 17.13 4.72 -0.21
C ALA A 310 16.35 5.74 -1.06
N GLY A 311 15.55 6.61 -0.42
CA GLY A 311 14.83 7.70 -1.08
C GLY A 311 15.75 8.70 -1.76
N HIS A 312 16.80 9.17 -1.07
CA HIS A 312 17.80 10.06 -1.67
C HIS A 312 18.58 9.40 -2.81
N ASN A 313 18.97 8.12 -2.65
CA ASN A 313 19.64 7.39 -3.72
C ASN A 313 18.75 7.26 -4.97
N TYR A 314 17.46 6.98 -4.78
CA TYR A 314 16.51 6.96 -5.88
C TYR A 314 16.47 8.31 -6.63
N LEU A 315 16.34 9.42 -5.90
CA LEU A 315 16.32 10.77 -6.51
C LEU A 315 17.61 11.08 -7.25
N LYS A 316 18.77 10.76 -6.68
CA LYS A 316 20.06 10.99 -7.35
C LYS A 316 20.16 10.30 -8.71
N ASN A 317 19.60 9.08 -8.83
CA ASN A 317 19.70 8.28 -10.05
C ASN A 317 18.60 8.58 -11.08
N HIS A 318 17.46 9.14 -10.65
CA HIS A 318 16.26 9.32 -11.49
C HIS A 318 15.77 10.76 -11.58
N HIS A 319 16.40 11.68 -10.85
CA HIS A 319 16.09 13.11 -10.81
C HIS A 319 17.36 13.97 -10.58
N PRO A 320 18.40 13.84 -11.42
CA PRO A 320 19.71 14.46 -11.19
C PRO A 320 19.71 16.00 -11.28
N ASP A 321 18.70 16.60 -11.91
CA ASP A 321 18.65 18.04 -12.21
C ASP A 321 18.31 18.94 -11.00
N GLN A 322 18.36 18.41 -9.76
CA GLN A 322 18.13 19.19 -8.53
C GLN A 322 19.32 19.27 -7.57
N ASP A 323 20.49 18.71 -7.91
CA ASP A 323 21.69 18.78 -7.05
C ASP A 323 22.29 20.22 -6.92
N ASP A 324 21.72 21.23 -7.59
CA ASP A 324 22.27 22.60 -7.59
C ASP A 324 21.76 23.54 -6.48
N TYR A 325 20.85 23.10 -5.59
CA TYR A 325 20.47 23.85 -4.38
C TYR A 325 21.19 23.32 -3.13
N LYS A 326 22.48 23.67 -3.08
CA LYS A 326 23.36 23.91 -1.91
C LYS A 326 22.71 23.71 -0.53
N HIS A 327 23.31 22.88 0.33
CA HIS A 327 24.24 23.35 1.37
C HIS A 327 23.81 24.67 2.05
N SER A 328 22.75 24.62 2.87
CA SER A 328 22.44 25.73 3.78
C SER A 328 21.80 25.26 5.09
N TYR A 329 22.31 24.20 5.73
CA TYR A 329 21.99 23.90 7.13
C TYR A 329 23.18 23.24 7.85
N ILE A 330 24.31 23.94 7.87
CA ILE A 330 25.28 23.86 8.97
C ILE A 330 25.69 25.29 9.30
N ALA A 331 24.99 25.88 10.27
CA ALA A 331 25.47 26.97 11.14
C ALA A 331 24.67 26.89 12.44
#